data_AF-A0AAE1SB72-F1
#
_entry.id   AF-A0AAE1SB72-F1
#
_cell.length_a   1.000
_cell.length_b   1.000
_cell.length_c   1.000
_cell.angle_alpha   90.00
_cell.angle_beta   90.00
_cell.angle_gamma   90.00
#
_symmetry.space_group_name_H-M   'P 1'
#
loop_
_entity.id
_entity.type
_entity.pdbx_description
1 polymer ?
#
loop_
_entity_poly.entity_id
_entity_poly.type
_entity_poly.pdbx_seq_one_letter_code
_entity_poly.pdbx_strand_id
1 'polypeptide(L)'
;MNVLELNKTNYETCNTDHPLHNWTTGAGRDVVPLNVTKTYYFASGKGFCYGGMKVAIHVENTPPPPKSAPVRSGSTNLLTSFKGQILIPALFATAAVSNWWGSFEKFCHLLAGQWVDSKHQFDGHGNLMHKITTKLAVGSYGEGELMSLLQTLYIKQPPSTTSFSGDDDEPEWFEYKIKETNMFTVDKYQQIGFFPKEKAYALRYQTAGMLETVLRQGVLGEDDIGEESPRNLKLPSKRPSIVCENCLYSLEKDRRVRAFHIMDPNGILEMILVFLEERGNGEAIPPSFDNFKEDSERILPHLGTWKGHSRTTRTGVYGGTITEADTTAVLEMNKDGQLVQDITSTSGATNITTNVHWTGTMSENLVTFNGGFQLTLLPGGIYMGYPSDVAKNVQESTSFHLEFCWLESPGKRQRLIRTYDVEGLAVSSTYFIESKG
;
A
#
# COMPACT_ATOMS: atom_id res chain seq x y z
N MET A 1 -28.67 -13.57 -12.95
CA MET A 1 -27.56 -14.38 -13.50
C MET A 1 -27.47 -15.64 -12.66
N ASN A 2 -27.05 -16.75 -13.27
CA ASN A 2 -27.01 -18.04 -12.59
C ASN A 2 -25.57 -18.56 -12.53
N VAL A 3 -25.26 -19.36 -11.51
CA VAL A 3 -23.99 -20.10 -11.39
C VAL A 3 -24.28 -21.59 -11.52
N LEU A 4 -23.93 -22.17 -12.66
CA LEU A 4 -24.17 -23.57 -12.98
C LEU A 4 -22.85 -24.34 -13.04
N GLU A 5 -22.72 -25.43 -12.29
CA GLU A 5 -21.64 -26.40 -12.44
C GLU A 5 -21.97 -27.34 -13.59
N LEU A 6 -21.06 -27.48 -14.54
CA LEU A 6 -21.22 -28.30 -15.75
C LEU A 6 -20.14 -29.39 -15.81
N ASN A 7 -20.40 -30.41 -16.63
CA ASN A 7 -19.31 -31.28 -17.08
C ASN A 7 -18.50 -30.57 -18.18
N LYS A 8 -17.31 -31.09 -18.50
CA LYS A 8 -16.39 -30.50 -19.48
C LYS A 8 -17.06 -30.29 -20.86
N THR A 9 -17.77 -31.31 -21.37
CA THR A 9 -18.42 -31.26 -22.69
C THR A 9 -19.50 -30.18 -22.75
N ASN A 10 -20.32 -30.06 -21.72
CA ASN A 10 -21.38 -29.06 -21.62
C ASN A 10 -20.80 -27.65 -21.45
N TYR A 11 -19.68 -27.52 -20.73
CA TYR A 11 -18.95 -26.26 -20.62
C TYR A 11 -18.33 -25.79 -21.95
N GLU A 12 -17.79 -26.72 -22.74
CA GLU A 12 -17.20 -26.42 -24.05
C GLU A 12 -18.27 -26.02 -25.05
N THR A 13 -19.39 -26.76 -25.08
CA THR A 13 -20.53 -26.52 -25.98
C THR A 13 -21.52 -25.46 -25.48
N CYS A 14 -21.31 -24.93 -24.27
CA CYS A 14 -22.22 -24.01 -23.57
C CYS A 14 -23.65 -24.54 -23.39
N ASN A 15 -23.81 -25.87 -23.26
CA ASN A 15 -25.10 -26.48 -22.94
C ASN A 15 -25.41 -26.33 -21.44
N THR A 16 -26.42 -25.52 -21.11
CA THR A 16 -26.83 -25.23 -19.73
C THR A 16 -28.11 -25.93 -19.30
N ASP A 17 -28.66 -26.82 -20.12
CA ASP A 17 -29.98 -27.45 -19.88
C ASP A 17 -29.90 -28.57 -18.83
N HIS A 18 -28.72 -29.16 -18.67
CA HIS A 18 -28.44 -30.25 -17.73
C HIS A 18 -27.21 -29.93 -16.88
N PRO A 19 -27.32 -28.98 -15.93
CA PRO A 19 -26.23 -28.69 -15.02
C PRO A 19 -26.03 -29.84 -14.02
N LEU A 20 -24.79 -30.10 -13.65
CA LEU A 20 -24.46 -31.01 -12.54
C LEU A 20 -24.96 -30.44 -11.21
N HIS A 21 -24.88 -29.12 -11.06
CA HIS A 21 -25.41 -28.42 -9.89
C HIS A 21 -25.79 -26.99 -10.23
N ASN A 22 -26.86 -26.49 -9.62
CA ASN A 22 -27.25 -25.08 -9.72
C ASN A 22 -27.01 -24.40 -8.38
N TRP A 23 -25.99 -23.55 -8.32
CA TRP A 23 -25.56 -22.84 -7.12
C TRP A 23 -26.32 -21.53 -6.88
N THR A 24 -27.29 -21.20 -7.75
CA THR A 24 -28.00 -19.91 -7.71
C THR A 24 -28.99 -19.85 -6.55
N THR A 25 -28.75 -18.92 -5.62
CA THR A 25 -29.55 -18.72 -4.40
C THR A 25 -30.51 -17.53 -4.46
N GLY A 26 -30.46 -16.73 -5.54
CA GLY A 26 -31.40 -15.63 -5.79
C GLY A 26 -31.11 -14.30 -5.06
N ALA A 27 -30.14 -14.27 -4.13
CA ALA A 27 -29.77 -13.08 -3.36
C ALA A 27 -28.55 -12.31 -3.92
N GLY A 28 -28.12 -12.62 -5.15
CA GLY A 28 -27.03 -11.90 -5.85
C GLY A 28 -25.61 -12.30 -5.45
N ARG A 29 -25.42 -13.23 -4.52
CA ARG A 29 -24.11 -13.83 -4.18
C ARG A 29 -24.24 -15.33 -3.97
N ASP A 30 -23.62 -16.10 -4.86
CA ASP A 30 -23.58 -17.56 -4.79
C ASP A 30 -22.19 -18.01 -4.32
N VAL A 31 -22.13 -18.92 -3.34
CA VAL A 31 -20.88 -19.45 -2.76
C VAL A 31 -20.76 -20.93 -3.10
N VAL A 32 -19.64 -21.32 -3.70
CA VAL A 32 -19.39 -22.71 -4.13
C VAL A 32 -18.15 -23.27 -3.44
N PRO A 33 -18.28 -24.28 -2.55
CA PRO A 33 -17.14 -24.94 -1.93
C PRO A 33 -16.43 -25.90 -2.90
N LEU A 34 -15.11 -25.76 -3.03
CA LEU A 34 -14.27 -26.58 -3.93
C LEU A 34 -13.46 -27.62 -3.14
N ASN A 35 -14.16 -28.59 -2.54
CA ASN A 35 -13.56 -29.51 -1.57
C ASN A 35 -12.91 -30.76 -2.20
N VAL A 36 -13.00 -30.95 -3.52
CA VAL A 36 -12.50 -32.14 -4.21
C VAL A 36 -11.45 -31.74 -5.24
N THR A 37 -10.33 -32.44 -5.25
CA THR A 37 -9.27 -32.32 -6.25
C THR A 37 -9.78 -32.73 -7.63
N LYS A 38 -10.26 -31.76 -8.41
CA LYS A 38 -10.71 -31.93 -9.80
C LYS A 38 -10.73 -30.56 -10.51
N THR A 39 -10.95 -30.58 -11.82
CA THR A 39 -11.34 -29.36 -12.53
C THR A 39 -12.84 -29.17 -12.46
N TYR A 40 -13.28 -28.05 -11.87
CA TYR A 40 -14.66 -27.61 -11.87
C TYR A 40 -14.92 -26.70 -13.06
N TYR A 41 -16.07 -26.84 -13.70
CA TYR A 41 -16.48 -26.02 -14.83
C TYR A 41 -17.76 -25.28 -14.45
N PHE A 42 -17.71 -23.94 -14.48
CA PHE A 42 -18.85 -23.10 -14.17
C PHE A 42 -19.23 -22.24 -15.37
N ALA A 43 -20.53 -22.02 -15.57
CA ALA A 43 -21.02 -21.11 -16.59
C ALA A 43 -22.34 -20.46 -16.17
N SER A 44 -22.65 -19.32 -16.80
CA SER A 44 -23.98 -18.72 -16.69
C SER A 44 -24.90 -19.19 -17.82
N GLY A 45 -26.15 -19.51 -17.48
CA GLY A 45 -27.18 -19.96 -18.41
C GLY A 45 -27.73 -18.85 -19.31
N LYS A 46 -28.81 -19.13 -20.05
CA LYS A 46 -29.52 -18.16 -20.92
C LYS A 46 -28.64 -17.47 -21.98
N GLY A 47 -27.67 -18.20 -22.54
CA GLY A 47 -26.81 -17.72 -23.62
C GLY A 47 -25.59 -16.90 -23.20
N PHE A 48 -25.48 -16.48 -21.93
CA PHE A 48 -24.33 -15.72 -21.43
C PHE A 48 -23.01 -16.50 -21.48
N CYS A 49 -23.06 -17.83 -21.43
CA CYS A 49 -21.90 -18.69 -21.65
C CYS A 49 -21.20 -18.42 -22.99
N TYR A 50 -21.95 -18.20 -24.07
CA TYR A 50 -21.38 -17.87 -25.39
C TYR A 50 -20.71 -16.49 -25.42
N GLY A 51 -21.13 -15.58 -24.53
CA GLY A 51 -20.50 -14.28 -24.31
C GLY A 51 -19.27 -14.31 -23.38
N GLY A 52 -18.77 -15.50 -23.03
CA GLY A 52 -17.57 -15.66 -22.20
C GLY A 52 -17.81 -15.71 -20.69
N MET A 53 -19.07 -15.71 -20.23
CA MET A 53 -19.39 -15.87 -18.80
C MET A 53 -19.31 -17.34 -18.37
N LYS A 54 -18.09 -17.89 -18.41
CA LYS A 54 -17.73 -19.24 -17.99
C LYS A 54 -16.31 -19.29 -17.43
N VAL A 55 -16.06 -20.14 -16.45
CA VAL A 55 -14.75 -20.30 -15.79
C VAL A 55 -14.46 -21.77 -15.50
N ALA A 56 -13.23 -22.21 -15.74
CA ALA A 56 -12.74 -23.53 -15.34
C ALA A 56 -11.72 -23.34 -14.21
N ILE A 57 -11.93 -24.02 -13.09
CA ILE A 57 -11.09 -23.91 -11.89
C ILE A 57 -10.44 -25.27 -11.65
N HIS A 58 -9.12 -25.34 -11.78
CA HIS A 58 -8.36 -26.54 -11.49
C HIS A 58 -7.93 -26.56 -10.02
N VAL A 59 -8.41 -27.56 -9.28
CA VAL A 59 -8.14 -27.70 -7.84
C VAL A 59 -7.18 -28.85 -7.64
N GLU A 60 -5.99 -28.54 -7.12
CA GLU A 60 -4.94 -29.51 -6.78
C GLU A 60 -4.65 -29.49 -5.29
N ASN A 61 -4.25 -30.64 -4.74
CA ASN A 61 -3.66 -30.68 -3.40
C ASN A 61 -2.21 -30.20 -3.51
N THR A 62 -1.82 -29.24 -2.67
CA THR A 62 -0.43 -28.78 -2.61
C THR A 62 0.48 -29.96 -2.25
N PRO A 63 1.59 -30.19 -2.98
CA PRO A 63 2.53 -31.23 -2.62
C PRO A 63 3.07 -30.99 -1.20
N PRO A 64 3.27 -32.06 -0.40
CA PRO A 64 3.89 -31.92 0.91
C PRO A 64 5.26 -31.26 0.76
N PRO A 65 5.65 -30.36 1.69
CA PRO A 65 6.91 -29.63 1.58
C PRO A 65 8.09 -30.59 1.44
N PRO A 66 9.10 -30.26 0.62
CA PRO A 66 10.26 -31.12 0.44
C PRO A 66 10.97 -31.34 1.79
N LYS A 67 11.29 -32.59 2.10
CA LYS A 67 12.10 -32.94 3.28
C LYS A 67 13.42 -32.18 3.19
N SER A 68 13.74 -31.42 4.25
CA SER A 68 14.98 -30.68 4.37
C SER A 68 16.19 -31.60 4.19
N ALA A 69 17.15 -31.16 3.36
CA ALA A 69 18.42 -31.87 3.19
C ALA A 69 19.20 -31.89 4.51
N PRO A 70 19.92 -32.99 4.83
CA PRO A 70 20.69 -33.06 6.06
C PRO A 70 21.87 -32.09 6.02
N VAL A 71 21.90 -31.17 6.98
CA VAL A 71 23.02 -30.25 7.21
C VAL A 71 24.24 -31.07 7.66
N ARG A 72 25.31 -31.07 6.87
CA ARG A 72 26.63 -31.53 7.32
C ARG A 72 27.21 -30.49 8.27
N SER A 73 27.13 -30.76 9.57
CA SER A 73 27.90 -30.05 10.60
C SER A 73 28.90 -31.02 11.21
N GLY A 74 30.19 -30.78 10.93
CA GLY A 74 31.27 -31.46 11.61
C GLY A 74 31.58 -30.76 12.93
N SER A 75 31.23 -31.39 14.05
CA SER A 75 31.95 -31.27 15.33
C SER A 75 31.43 -32.30 16.35
N THR A 76 32.32 -33.23 16.65
CA THR A 76 32.50 -34.04 17.87
C THR A 76 31.47 -33.98 19.01
N ASN A 77 30.90 -35.15 19.28
CA ASN A 77 30.62 -35.80 20.57
C ASN A 77 30.38 -34.90 21.80
N LEU A 78 29.17 -35.01 22.40
CA LEU A 78 28.98 -35.53 23.75
C LEU A 78 27.49 -35.60 24.14
N LEU A 79 27.15 -36.67 24.89
CA LEU A 79 25.95 -36.92 25.70
C LEU A 79 24.77 -37.72 25.09
N THR A 80 24.95 -39.05 25.16
CA THR A 80 24.12 -39.99 25.94
C THR A 80 22.60 -39.79 26.03
N SER A 81 21.89 -40.68 25.34
CA SER A 81 20.76 -41.50 25.80
C SER A 81 19.80 -40.90 26.85
N PHE A 82 18.70 -40.34 26.37
CA PHE A 82 17.40 -40.47 27.02
C PHE A 82 16.34 -40.87 25.98
N LYS A 83 15.86 -42.12 26.08
CA LYS A 83 14.61 -42.55 25.45
C LYS A 83 13.46 -41.82 26.16
N GLY A 84 12.96 -40.75 25.57
CA GLY A 84 11.71 -40.11 25.95
C GLY A 84 10.85 -39.93 24.71
N GLN A 85 9.68 -40.54 24.68
CA GLN A 85 8.62 -40.22 23.71
C GLN A 85 8.26 -38.74 23.88
N ILE A 86 8.62 -37.90 22.90
CA ILE A 86 8.11 -36.54 22.81
C ILE A 86 6.89 -36.59 21.90
N LEU A 87 5.71 -36.61 22.54
CA LEU A 87 4.47 -36.12 21.95
C LEU A 87 4.73 -34.66 21.52
N ILE A 88 4.72 -34.39 20.22
CA ILE A 88 4.72 -33.02 19.70
C ILE A 88 3.35 -32.43 20.09
N PRO A 89 3.26 -31.45 20.99
CA PRO A 89 1.99 -30.82 21.29
C PRO A 89 1.61 -29.94 20.09
N ALA A 90 0.40 -30.10 19.60
CA ALA A 90 -0.23 -29.27 18.56
C ALA A 90 -0.47 -27.80 18.99
N LEU A 91 0.35 -27.26 19.90
CA LEU A 91 0.19 -25.95 20.54
C LEU A 91 0.95 -24.82 19.84
N PHE A 92 1.80 -25.10 18.85
CA PHE A 92 2.48 -24.03 18.08
C PHE A 92 1.67 -23.52 16.88
N ALA A 93 0.67 -24.26 16.40
CA ALA A 93 -0.20 -23.80 15.31
C ALA A 93 -1.29 -22.83 15.79
N THR A 94 -1.74 -22.94 17.05
CA THR A 94 -2.82 -22.09 17.58
C THR A 94 -2.38 -20.67 17.89
N ALA A 95 -1.13 -20.48 18.36
CA ALA A 95 -0.58 -19.15 18.64
C ALA A 95 -0.24 -18.36 17.36
N ALA A 96 0.09 -19.04 16.26
CA ALA A 96 0.33 -18.36 14.99
C ALA A 96 -0.98 -17.81 14.40
N VAL A 97 -2.05 -18.62 14.34
CA VAL A 97 -3.34 -18.20 13.77
C VAL A 97 -4.02 -17.10 14.59
N SER A 98 -3.96 -17.16 15.93
CA SER A 98 -4.53 -16.12 16.80
C SER A 98 -3.84 -14.75 16.65
N ASN A 99 -2.54 -14.74 16.37
CA ASN A 99 -1.77 -13.52 16.17
C ASN A 99 -2.01 -12.86 14.80
N TRP A 100 -2.36 -13.64 13.76
CA TRP A 100 -2.72 -13.12 12.43
C TRP A 100 -4.06 -12.40 12.47
N TRP A 101 -5.05 -13.04 13.08
CA TRP A 101 -6.37 -12.48 13.32
C TRP A 101 -6.28 -11.12 14.03
N GLY A 102 -5.60 -11.12 15.19
CA GLY A 102 -5.47 -9.91 15.99
C GLY A 102 -4.72 -8.77 15.30
N SER A 103 -3.87 -9.08 14.31
CA SER A 103 -3.16 -8.05 13.54
C SER A 103 -4.08 -7.38 12.51
N PHE A 104 -4.88 -8.16 11.78
CA PHE A 104 -5.86 -7.60 10.85
C PHE A 104 -6.98 -6.85 11.57
N GLU A 105 -7.45 -7.36 12.71
CA GLU A 105 -8.44 -6.67 13.53
C GLU A 105 -7.94 -5.30 13.99
N LYS A 106 -6.70 -5.21 14.48
CA LYS A 106 -6.04 -3.93 14.83
C LYS A 106 -5.93 -2.99 13.64
N PHE A 107 -5.65 -3.52 12.44
CA PHE A 107 -5.61 -2.72 11.22
C PHE A 107 -6.99 -2.14 10.90
N CYS A 108 -8.05 -2.95 10.96
CA CYS A 108 -9.43 -2.48 10.77
C CYS A 108 -9.81 -1.40 11.80
N HIS A 109 -9.53 -1.62 13.09
CA HIS A 109 -9.79 -0.64 14.15
C HIS A 109 -9.02 0.66 13.94
N LEU A 110 -7.76 0.59 13.49
CA LEU A 110 -6.96 1.78 13.20
C LEU A 110 -7.59 2.64 12.11
N LEU A 111 -8.19 2.03 11.08
CA LEU A 111 -8.78 2.72 9.94
C LEU A 111 -10.23 3.19 10.18
N ALA A 112 -11.00 2.50 11.04
CA ALA A 112 -12.44 2.69 11.22
C ALA A 112 -12.86 4.11 11.66
N GLY A 113 -13.83 4.72 10.99
CA GLY A 113 -14.37 6.03 11.34
C GLY A 113 -14.54 6.93 10.13
N GLN A 114 -14.86 8.20 10.42
CA GLN A 114 -15.02 9.24 9.42
C GLN A 114 -13.78 10.12 9.37
N TRP A 115 -13.28 10.33 8.16
CA TRP A 115 -12.08 11.11 7.89
C TRP A 115 -12.45 12.27 6.97
N VAL A 116 -12.06 13.48 7.35
CA VAL A 116 -12.07 14.64 6.46
C VAL A 116 -10.68 14.82 5.90
N ASP A 117 -10.59 15.03 4.59
CA ASP A 117 -9.34 14.91 3.86
C ASP A 117 -9.13 16.06 2.86
N SER A 118 -7.85 16.32 2.61
CA SER A 118 -7.35 17.10 1.50
C SER A 118 -6.36 16.27 0.69
N LYS A 119 -6.79 15.90 -0.51
CA LYS A 119 -5.96 15.18 -1.46
C LYS A 119 -5.15 16.17 -2.30
N HIS A 120 -3.85 15.92 -2.42
CA HIS A 120 -2.91 16.73 -3.18
C HIS A 120 -2.24 15.88 -4.26
N GLN A 121 -2.18 16.39 -5.49
CA GLN A 121 -1.38 15.80 -6.56
C GLN A 121 -0.13 16.61 -6.78
N PHE A 122 1.02 15.94 -6.80
CA PHE A 122 2.31 16.52 -7.12
C PHE A 122 2.94 15.82 -8.33
N ASP A 123 3.74 16.58 -9.09
CA ASP A 123 4.67 16.01 -10.06
C ASP A 123 5.96 15.51 -9.37
N GLY A 124 6.90 14.97 -10.16
CA GLY A 124 8.19 14.50 -9.64
C GLY A 124 9.10 15.61 -9.08
N HIS A 125 8.81 16.87 -9.39
CA HIS A 125 9.50 18.05 -8.85
C HIS A 125 8.77 18.65 -7.65
N GLY A 126 7.74 17.98 -7.13
CA GLY A 126 7.00 18.44 -5.95
C GLY A 126 6.13 19.66 -6.21
N ASN A 127 5.81 19.97 -7.46
CA ASN A 127 4.88 21.05 -7.79
C ASN A 127 3.46 20.57 -7.60
N LEU A 128 2.65 21.35 -6.87
CA LEU A 128 1.24 21.03 -6.66
C LEU A 128 0.46 21.25 -7.96
N MET A 129 -0.16 20.19 -8.47
CA MET A 129 -0.99 20.22 -9.67
C MET A 129 -2.46 20.46 -9.33
N HIS A 130 -3.00 19.69 -8.37
CA HIS A 130 -4.40 19.77 -7.97
C HIS A 130 -4.56 19.50 -6.47
N LYS A 131 -5.47 20.24 -5.84
CA LYS A 131 -5.94 20.01 -4.47
C LYS A 131 -7.44 19.73 -4.50
N ILE A 132 -7.85 18.59 -3.95
CA ILE A 132 -9.23 18.09 -4.02
C ILE A 132 -9.68 17.79 -2.59
N THR A 133 -10.88 18.24 -2.23
CA THR A 133 -11.47 17.93 -0.93
C THR A 133 -12.19 16.59 -0.99
N THR A 134 -11.95 15.77 0.02
CA THR A 134 -12.44 14.39 0.10
C THR A 134 -12.94 14.10 1.51
N LYS A 135 -13.85 13.13 1.63
CA LYS A 135 -14.24 12.52 2.91
C LYS A 135 -14.14 11.01 2.75
N LEU A 136 -13.69 10.31 3.78
CA LEU A 136 -13.59 8.85 3.76
C LEU A 136 -14.35 8.29 4.95
N ALA A 137 -15.36 7.47 4.68
CA ALA A 137 -16.07 6.70 5.69
C ALA A 137 -15.56 5.26 5.67
N VAL A 138 -15.07 4.79 6.81
CA VAL A 138 -14.51 3.45 6.98
C VAL A 138 -15.29 2.69 8.04
N GLY A 139 -15.76 1.50 7.69
CA GLY A 139 -16.42 0.58 8.62
C GLY A 139 -15.89 -0.84 8.44
N SER A 140 -16.16 -1.69 9.42
CA SER A 140 -15.85 -3.13 9.33
C SER A 140 -17.09 -3.96 9.58
N TYR A 141 -17.13 -5.15 9.00
CA TYR A 141 -18.18 -6.15 9.22
C TYR A 141 -17.57 -7.55 9.28
N GLY A 142 -18.32 -8.50 9.85
CA GLY A 142 -17.83 -9.85 10.11
C GLY A 142 -16.94 -9.94 11.34
N GLU A 143 -16.66 -11.17 11.77
CA GLU A 143 -15.85 -11.52 12.93
C GLU A 143 -15.01 -12.75 12.60
N GLY A 144 -13.91 -12.94 13.33
CA GLY A 144 -12.90 -13.93 12.96
C GLY A 144 -12.46 -13.75 11.51
N GLU A 145 -11.85 -14.77 10.92
CA GLU A 145 -11.23 -14.72 9.57
C GLU A 145 -12.08 -14.13 8.42
N LEU A 146 -13.39 -13.92 8.62
CA LEU A 146 -14.32 -13.26 7.71
C LEU A 146 -14.42 -11.73 7.87
N MET A 147 -13.72 -11.13 8.84
CA MET A 147 -13.74 -9.68 8.99
C MET A 147 -13.20 -9.00 7.75
N SER A 148 -13.90 -7.94 7.40
CA SER A 148 -13.71 -7.21 6.16
C SER A 148 -13.93 -5.73 6.45
N LEU A 149 -13.14 -4.90 5.78
CA LEU A 149 -13.15 -3.46 5.86
C LEU A 149 -13.81 -2.91 4.59
N LEU A 150 -14.84 -2.08 4.80
CA LEU A 150 -15.53 -1.33 3.76
C LEU A 150 -15.16 0.13 3.88
N GLN A 151 -14.88 0.74 2.74
CA GLN A 151 -14.41 2.11 2.65
C GLN A 151 -15.15 2.82 1.52
N THR A 152 -15.79 3.92 1.85
CA THR A 152 -16.48 4.78 0.89
C THR A 152 -15.81 6.15 0.87
N LEU A 153 -15.26 6.51 -0.28
CA LEU A 153 -14.63 7.80 -0.52
C LEU A 153 -15.64 8.73 -1.19
N TYR A 154 -15.86 9.88 -0.60
CA TYR A 154 -16.67 10.96 -1.16
C TYR A 154 -15.74 12.04 -1.71
N ILE A 155 -15.91 12.40 -2.98
CA ILE A 155 -15.07 13.35 -3.70
C ILE A 155 -15.90 14.60 -3.96
N LYS A 156 -15.46 15.76 -3.47
CA LYS A 156 -16.15 17.02 -3.72
C LYS A 156 -15.99 17.39 -5.20
N GLN A 157 -17.10 17.60 -5.90
CA GLN A 157 -17.10 18.01 -7.30
C GLN A 157 -16.94 19.53 -7.42
N PRO A 158 -16.31 20.02 -8.51
CA PRO A 158 -16.33 21.45 -8.83
C PRO A 158 -17.77 21.91 -9.16
N PRO A 159 -18.11 23.19 -8.95
CA PRO A 159 -19.41 23.72 -9.34
C PRO A 159 -19.66 23.52 -10.84
N SER A 160 -20.86 23.03 -11.19
CA SER A 160 -21.26 22.81 -12.58
C SER A 160 -21.26 24.13 -13.37
N THR A 161 -20.73 24.13 -14.59
CA THR A 161 -20.74 25.31 -15.47
C THR A 161 -22.15 25.70 -15.95
N THR A 162 -23.14 24.85 -15.68
CA THR A 162 -24.54 25.02 -16.09
C THR A 162 -25.46 25.49 -14.96
N SER A 163 -24.97 25.65 -13.72
CA SER A 163 -25.79 26.14 -12.61
C SER A 163 -26.00 27.66 -12.67
N PHE A 164 -27.25 28.09 -12.51
CA PHE A 164 -27.61 29.51 -12.54
C PHE A 164 -27.31 30.15 -11.18
N SER A 165 -26.65 31.32 -11.20
CA SER A 165 -26.29 32.07 -10.00
C SER A 165 -27.53 32.46 -9.19
N GLY A 166 -27.78 31.79 -8.05
CA GLY A 166 -28.89 32.17 -7.18
C GLY A 166 -29.15 31.27 -5.98
N ASP A 167 -28.81 29.98 -6.04
CA ASP A 167 -29.04 29.06 -4.92
C ASP A 167 -27.77 28.86 -4.08
N ASP A 168 -27.93 28.88 -2.75
CA ASP A 168 -26.93 28.43 -1.77
C ASP A 168 -26.76 26.90 -1.95
N ASP A 169 -26.12 26.50 -3.04
CA ASP A 169 -26.02 25.10 -3.44
C ASP A 169 -25.08 24.35 -2.48
N GLU A 170 -25.67 23.42 -1.72
CA GLU A 170 -24.93 22.41 -0.96
C GLU A 170 -23.89 21.75 -1.89
N PRO A 171 -22.64 21.57 -1.44
CA PRO A 171 -21.58 21.03 -2.29
C PRO A 171 -21.92 19.61 -2.75
N GLU A 172 -21.79 19.36 -4.05
CA GLU A 172 -22.01 18.03 -4.62
C GLU A 172 -20.84 17.07 -4.34
N TRP A 173 -21.17 15.82 -4.02
CA TRP A 173 -20.21 14.78 -3.67
C TRP A 173 -20.41 13.53 -4.52
N PHE A 174 -19.36 13.11 -5.21
CA PHE A 174 -19.33 11.82 -5.90
C PHE A 174 -18.93 10.70 -4.94
N GLU A 175 -19.72 9.61 -4.89
CA GLU A 175 -19.44 8.44 -4.07
C GLU A 175 -18.61 7.38 -4.82
N TYR A 176 -17.43 7.05 -4.30
CA TYR A 176 -16.60 5.95 -4.79
C TYR A 176 -16.43 4.87 -3.72
N LYS A 177 -16.89 3.65 -4.03
CA LYS A 177 -16.71 2.47 -3.17
C LYS A 177 -15.35 1.84 -3.42
N ILE A 178 -14.44 1.96 -2.45
CA ILE A 178 -13.12 1.33 -2.53
C ILE A 178 -13.30 -0.19 -2.41
N LYS A 179 -12.46 -0.94 -3.13
CA LYS A 179 -12.44 -2.40 -3.06
C LYS A 179 -12.33 -2.87 -1.61
N GLU A 180 -13.18 -3.83 -1.25
CA GLU A 180 -13.18 -4.44 0.07
C GLU A 180 -11.80 -4.97 0.44
N THR A 181 -11.38 -4.70 1.67
CA THR A 181 -10.15 -5.23 2.25
C THR A 181 -10.49 -6.27 3.30
N ASN A 182 -10.13 -7.52 3.05
CA ASN A 182 -10.27 -8.66 3.96
C ASN A 182 -8.95 -9.43 4.04
N MET A 183 -8.88 -10.44 4.93
CA MET A 183 -7.70 -11.25 5.20
C MET A 183 -6.98 -11.75 3.93
N PHE A 184 -7.75 -12.18 2.92
CA PHE A 184 -7.20 -12.66 1.66
C PHE A 184 -6.58 -11.53 0.83
N THR A 185 -7.32 -10.45 0.63
CA THR A 185 -6.84 -9.32 -0.19
C THR A 185 -5.62 -8.63 0.44
N VAL A 186 -5.60 -8.50 1.76
CA VAL A 186 -4.56 -7.77 2.48
C VAL A 186 -3.22 -8.52 2.46
N ASP A 187 -3.28 -9.86 2.44
CA ASP A 187 -2.10 -10.72 2.32
C ASP A 187 -1.67 -10.91 0.86
N LYS A 188 -2.60 -11.31 -0.02
CA LYS A 188 -2.27 -11.74 -1.39
C LYS A 188 -2.13 -10.60 -2.38
N TYR A 189 -2.96 -9.56 -2.28
CA TYR A 189 -3.00 -8.48 -3.26
C TYR A 189 -2.27 -7.23 -2.77
N GLN A 190 -2.54 -6.82 -1.53
CA GLN A 190 -2.00 -5.57 -0.99
C GLN A 190 -0.65 -5.78 -0.30
N GLN A 191 -0.29 -7.02 0.02
CA GLN A 191 1.01 -7.34 0.61
C GLN A 191 1.29 -6.47 1.85
N ILE A 192 0.37 -6.36 2.79
CA ILE A 192 0.47 -5.35 3.86
C ILE A 192 1.81 -5.38 4.62
N GLY A 193 2.39 -4.20 4.88
CA GLY A 193 3.36 -4.03 5.96
C GLY A 193 2.68 -3.24 7.07
N PHE A 194 2.42 -3.83 8.24
CA PHE A 194 1.66 -3.18 9.31
C PHE A 194 2.46 -3.08 10.60
N PHE A 195 2.38 -1.90 11.24
CA PHE A 195 3.04 -1.57 12.49
C PHE A 195 1.97 -1.18 13.53
N PRO A 196 1.41 -2.14 14.28
CA PRO A 196 0.27 -1.87 15.15
C PRO A 196 0.57 -0.89 16.28
N LYS A 197 1.80 -0.92 16.84
CA LYS A 197 2.18 -0.04 17.96
C LYS A 197 2.49 1.37 17.48
N GLU A 198 3.19 1.45 16.35
CA GLU A 198 3.67 2.68 15.73
C GLU A 198 2.58 3.36 14.88
N LYS A 199 1.45 2.68 14.64
CA LYS A 199 0.32 3.14 13.82
C LYS A 199 0.78 3.56 12.41
N ALA A 200 1.52 2.69 11.75
CA ALA A 200 1.97 2.89 10.37
C ALA A 200 1.63 1.68 9.50
N TYR A 201 1.42 1.89 8.21
CA TYR A 201 1.24 0.78 7.28
C TYR A 201 1.64 1.10 5.83
N ALA A 202 1.92 0.07 5.06
CA ALA A 202 2.16 0.14 3.62
C ALA A 202 1.31 -0.88 2.87
N LEU A 203 0.73 -0.46 1.73
CA LEU A 203 -0.11 -1.30 0.87
C LEU A 203 0.31 -1.17 -0.60
N ARG A 204 0.12 -2.25 -1.34
CA ARG A 204 0.14 -2.26 -2.80
C ARG A 204 -1.28 -2.13 -3.35
N TYR A 205 -1.42 -1.36 -4.42
CA TYR A 205 -2.62 -1.37 -5.26
C TYR A 205 -2.28 -2.01 -6.61
N GLN A 206 -3.24 -2.77 -7.15
CA GLN A 206 -3.09 -3.41 -8.46
C GLN A 206 -3.23 -2.39 -9.60
N THR A 207 -4.01 -1.33 -9.38
CA THR A 207 -4.27 -0.27 -10.36
C THR A 207 -4.40 1.07 -9.63
N ALA A 208 -4.23 2.18 -10.36
CA ALA A 208 -4.47 3.53 -9.86
C ALA A 208 -5.91 4.02 -10.08
N GLY A 209 -6.87 3.13 -10.38
CA GLY A 209 -8.22 3.53 -10.83
C GLY A 209 -9.03 4.32 -9.80
N MET A 210 -8.85 4.04 -8.50
CA MET A 210 -9.44 4.86 -7.44
C MET A 210 -8.88 6.29 -7.50
N LEU A 211 -7.57 6.44 -7.66
CA LEU A 211 -6.87 7.72 -7.72
C LEU A 211 -7.20 8.49 -9.00
N GLU A 212 -7.38 7.79 -10.13
CA GLU A 212 -7.90 8.36 -11.38
C GLU A 212 -9.32 8.92 -11.18
N THR A 213 -10.19 8.17 -10.51
CA THR A 213 -11.58 8.61 -10.26
C THR A 213 -11.61 9.86 -9.38
N VAL A 214 -10.75 9.92 -8.34
CA VAL A 214 -10.59 11.11 -7.50
C VAL A 214 -10.21 12.33 -8.34
N LEU A 215 -9.28 12.17 -9.28
CA LEU A 215 -8.84 13.25 -10.17
C LEU A 215 -9.94 13.71 -11.12
N ARG A 216 -10.61 12.77 -11.79
CA ARG A 216 -11.69 13.09 -12.74
C ARG A 216 -12.84 13.80 -12.04
N GLN A 217 -13.37 13.20 -10.98
CA GLN A 217 -14.53 13.75 -10.27
C GLN A 217 -14.20 15.03 -9.51
N GLY A 218 -13.00 15.14 -8.95
CA GLY A 218 -12.60 16.31 -8.17
C GLY A 218 -12.11 17.51 -9.01
N VAL A 219 -11.77 17.32 -10.29
CA VAL A 219 -11.28 18.40 -11.17
C VAL A 219 -12.26 18.71 -12.31
N LEU A 220 -12.87 17.70 -12.92
CA LEU A 220 -13.79 17.85 -14.04
C LEU A 220 -15.26 17.79 -13.59
N GLY A 221 -15.57 16.95 -12.59
CA GLY A 221 -16.94 16.81 -12.10
C GLY A 221 -17.89 16.28 -13.18
N GLU A 222 -19.07 16.89 -13.29
CA GLU A 222 -20.08 16.57 -14.30
C GLU A 222 -19.61 16.83 -15.74
N ASP A 223 -18.64 17.73 -15.93
CA ASP A 223 -18.10 18.09 -17.24
C ASP A 223 -17.14 17.01 -17.80
N ASP A 224 -16.89 15.90 -17.08
CA ASP A 224 -16.07 14.79 -17.59
C ASP A 224 -16.80 14.02 -18.70
N ILE A 225 -16.42 14.30 -19.94
CA ILE A 225 -16.90 13.59 -21.14
C ILE A 225 -16.23 12.23 -21.38
N GLY A 226 -15.37 11.76 -20.45
CA GLY A 226 -14.72 10.45 -20.52
C GLY A 226 -13.54 10.38 -21.49
N GLU A 227 -12.93 11.53 -21.81
CA GLU A 227 -11.71 11.57 -22.62
C GLU A 227 -10.57 10.80 -21.95
N GLU A 228 -9.76 10.12 -22.75
CA GLU A 228 -8.60 9.36 -22.24
C GLU A 228 -7.50 10.27 -21.68
N SER A 229 -7.39 11.50 -22.20
CA SER A 229 -6.36 12.48 -21.79
C SER A 229 -6.97 13.88 -21.78
N PRO A 230 -7.80 14.20 -20.78
CA PRO A 230 -8.45 15.50 -20.66
C PRO A 230 -7.42 16.63 -20.54
N ARG A 231 -7.75 17.80 -21.11
CA ARG A 231 -6.85 18.95 -21.13
C ARG A 231 -6.59 19.46 -19.70
N ASN A 232 -5.33 19.77 -19.38
CA ASN A 232 -4.89 20.30 -18.08
C ASN A 232 -5.13 19.37 -16.87
N LEU A 233 -5.36 18.07 -17.09
CA LEU A 233 -5.48 17.09 -16.02
C LEU A 233 -4.53 15.92 -16.27
N LYS A 234 -3.55 15.74 -15.37
CA LYS A 234 -2.64 14.60 -15.41
C LYS A 234 -3.28 13.40 -14.74
N LEU A 235 -3.75 12.45 -15.54
CA LEU A 235 -4.27 11.17 -15.06
C LEU A 235 -3.17 10.12 -14.96
N PRO A 236 -3.33 9.13 -14.07
CA PRO A 236 -2.38 8.05 -13.95
C PRO A 236 -2.46 7.08 -15.12
N SER A 237 -1.37 6.37 -15.38
CA SER A 237 -1.33 5.32 -16.40
C SER A 237 -2.37 4.24 -16.11
N LYS A 238 -3.02 3.72 -17.17
CA LYS A 238 -4.01 2.62 -17.04
C LYS A 238 -3.43 1.33 -16.45
N ARG A 239 -2.14 1.10 -16.67
CA ARG A 239 -1.38 -0.08 -16.20
C ARG A 239 -0.06 0.35 -15.58
N PRO A 240 -0.09 0.98 -14.40
CA PRO A 240 1.14 1.40 -13.72
C PRO A 240 1.94 0.17 -13.30
N SER A 241 3.26 0.27 -13.29
CA SER A 241 4.13 -0.82 -12.82
C SER A 241 4.02 -0.99 -11.30
N ILE A 242 3.97 0.13 -10.57
CA ILE A 242 3.85 0.17 -9.11
C ILE A 242 2.84 1.24 -8.70
N VAL A 243 1.92 0.85 -7.79
CA VAL A 243 1.12 1.77 -6.99
C VAL A 243 1.30 1.39 -5.53
N CYS A 244 2.05 2.21 -4.79
CA CYS A 244 2.40 1.95 -3.40
C CYS A 244 1.88 3.06 -2.50
N GLU A 245 1.06 2.67 -1.52
CA GLU A 245 0.63 3.53 -0.43
C GLU A 245 1.54 3.31 0.78
N ASN A 246 2.03 4.39 1.38
CA ASN A 246 2.62 4.43 2.70
C ASN A 246 1.81 5.38 3.58
N CYS A 247 1.46 4.95 4.78
CA CYS A 247 0.67 5.72 5.72
C CYS A 247 1.40 5.87 7.06
N LEU A 248 1.49 7.10 7.53
CA LEU A 248 1.99 7.47 8.86
C LEU A 248 0.89 8.21 9.61
N TYR A 249 0.67 7.84 10.87
CA TYR A 249 -0.21 8.57 11.77
C TYR A 249 0.59 9.61 12.55
N SER A 250 -0.04 10.74 12.85
CA SER A 250 0.49 11.74 13.77
C SER A 250 0.62 11.11 15.16
N LEU A 251 1.72 11.44 15.84
CA LEU A 251 1.98 11.08 17.22
C LEU A 251 1.19 11.94 18.21
N GLU A 252 0.75 13.13 17.79
CA GLU A 252 0.08 14.12 18.64
C GLU A 252 -1.43 14.23 18.39
N LYS A 253 -1.89 14.02 17.15
CA LYS A 253 -3.29 14.20 16.73
C LYS A 253 -3.83 12.92 16.10
N ASP A 254 -5.16 12.75 16.08
CA ASP A 254 -5.81 11.67 15.31
C ASP A 254 -5.89 12.05 13.82
N ARG A 255 -4.71 12.20 13.24
CA ARG A 255 -4.46 12.57 11.85
C ARG A 255 -3.51 11.57 11.22
N ARG A 256 -3.56 11.45 9.90
CA ARG A 256 -2.63 10.63 9.15
C ARG A 256 -2.34 11.23 7.80
N VAL A 257 -1.21 10.82 7.25
CA VAL A 257 -0.82 11.11 5.88
C VAL A 257 -0.71 9.80 5.13
N ARG A 258 -1.46 9.64 4.04
CA ARG A 258 -1.36 8.51 3.10
C ARG A 258 -0.73 9.01 1.82
N ALA A 259 0.49 8.56 1.55
CA ALA A 259 1.29 8.99 0.42
C ALA A 259 1.42 7.85 -0.60
N PHE A 260 1.20 8.19 -1.87
CA PHE A 260 1.18 7.25 -2.99
C PHE A 260 2.31 7.55 -3.95
N HIS A 261 3.14 6.54 -4.20
CA HIS A 261 4.01 6.49 -5.38
C HIS A 261 3.26 5.82 -6.52
N ILE A 262 3.23 6.47 -7.69
CA ILE A 262 2.66 5.90 -8.92
C ILE A 262 3.74 5.92 -9.99
N MET A 263 4.21 4.72 -10.33
CA MET A 263 5.20 4.51 -11.38
C MET A 263 4.49 4.15 -12.69
N ASP A 264 4.92 4.76 -13.79
CA ASP A 264 4.42 4.46 -15.12
C ASP A 264 4.74 2.99 -15.53
N PRO A 265 4.26 2.49 -16.68
CA PRO A 265 4.54 1.13 -17.13
C PRO A 265 6.03 0.82 -17.33
N ASN A 266 6.89 1.84 -17.47
CA ASN A 266 8.34 1.71 -17.64
C ASN A 266 9.11 1.81 -16.31
N GLY A 267 8.42 2.00 -15.18
CA GLY A 267 9.06 2.09 -13.88
C GLY A 267 9.62 3.47 -13.53
N ILE A 268 9.16 4.52 -14.22
CA ILE A 268 9.51 5.93 -13.94
C ILE A 268 8.39 6.57 -13.12
N LEU A 269 8.74 7.41 -12.13
CA LEU A 269 7.71 8.14 -11.37
C LEU A 269 6.87 9.01 -12.30
N GLU A 270 5.55 8.82 -12.28
CA GLU A 270 4.62 9.62 -13.08
C GLU A 270 3.94 10.72 -12.26
N MET A 271 3.64 10.45 -10.99
CA MET A 271 3.06 11.40 -10.04
C MET A 271 3.13 10.90 -8.60
N ILE A 272 2.97 11.83 -7.67
CA ILE A 272 2.81 11.57 -6.24
C ILE A 272 1.44 12.08 -5.80
N LEU A 273 0.69 11.27 -5.04
CA LEU A 273 -0.55 11.71 -4.41
C LEU A 273 -0.44 11.63 -2.90
N VAL A 274 -0.90 12.67 -2.20
CA VAL A 274 -0.86 12.74 -0.74
C VAL A 274 -2.25 13.08 -0.20
N PHE A 275 -2.77 12.21 0.65
CA PHE A 275 -4.00 12.40 1.41
C PHE A 275 -3.57 12.85 2.82
N LEU A 276 -4.04 14.02 3.24
CA LEU A 276 -3.85 14.52 4.60
C LEU A 276 -5.21 14.47 5.28
N GLU A 277 -5.34 13.58 6.26
CA GLU A 277 -6.63 13.16 6.80
C GLU A 277 -6.70 13.40 8.29
N GLU A 278 -7.83 13.91 8.77
CA GLU A 278 -8.15 14.06 10.18
C GLU A 278 -9.44 13.32 10.50
N ARG A 279 -9.43 12.51 11.56
CA ARG A 279 -10.63 11.78 11.98
C ARG A 279 -11.57 12.73 12.72
N GLY A 280 -12.85 12.74 12.34
CA GLY A 280 -13.87 13.60 12.96
C GLY A 280 -15.23 13.50 12.29
N ASN A 281 -16.25 14.09 12.92
CA ASN A 281 -17.66 13.95 12.54
C ASN A 281 -18.10 14.82 11.34
N GLY A 282 -17.20 15.10 10.39
CA GLY A 282 -17.56 15.74 9.11
C GLY A 282 -17.77 17.27 9.13
N GLU A 283 -17.77 17.93 10.29
CA GLU A 283 -17.81 19.40 10.43
C GLU A 283 -16.42 20.06 10.43
N ALA A 284 -15.35 19.25 10.39
CA ALA A 284 -13.98 19.75 10.44
C ALA A 284 -13.59 20.41 9.10
N ILE A 285 -12.89 21.55 9.19
CA ILE A 285 -12.23 22.17 8.04
C ILE A 285 -11.21 21.16 7.49
N PRO A 286 -11.23 20.84 6.18
CA PRO A 286 -10.24 19.95 5.60
C PRO A 286 -8.84 20.45 5.94
N PRO A 287 -7.95 19.58 6.45
CA PRO A 287 -6.61 20.01 6.78
C PRO A 287 -5.92 20.54 5.52
N SER A 288 -4.88 21.35 5.68
CA SER A 288 -4.03 21.71 4.56
C SER A 288 -2.59 21.76 5.03
N PHE A 289 -1.67 21.47 4.12
CA PHE A 289 -0.31 21.92 4.32
C PHE A 289 -0.33 23.45 4.35
N ASP A 290 0.39 24.05 5.31
CA ASP A 290 0.39 25.50 5.43
C ASP A 290 0.88 26.13 4.12
N ASN A 291 0.12 27.11 3.61
CA ASN A 291 0.46 27.91 2.43
C ASN A 291 1.61 28.89 2.72
N PHE A 292 2.52 28.59 3.66
CA PHE A 292 3.62 29.52 3.95
C PHE A 292 4.36 29.82 2.66
N LYS A 293 4.26 31.10 2.29
CA LYS A 293 5.12 31.77 1.32
C LYS A 293 6.54 31.52 1.76
N GLU A 294 7.15 30.48 1.25
CA GLU A 294 8.52 30.48 0.80
C GLU A 294 8.86 29.09 0.29
N ASP A 295 9.18 29.03 -1.00
CA ASP A 295 10.12 28.06 -1.58
C ASP A 295 11.53 28.14 -0.95
N SER A 296 11.65 28.66 0.29
CA SER A 296 12.86 28.64 1.11
C SER A 296 13.14 27.20 1.50
N GLU A 297 13.79 26.54 0.56
CA GLU A 297 14.46 25.25 0.62
C GLU A 297 13.72 24.24 1.50
N ARG A 298 12.70 23.56 0.93
CA ARG A 298 11.97 22.44 1.58
C ARG A 298 12.88 21.36 2.16
N ILE A 299 14.16 21.35 1.76
CA ILE A 299 15.21 20.47 2.29
C ILE A 299 15.68 20.88 3.69
N LEU A 300 15.66 22.17 4.05
CA LEU A 300 16.24 22.70 5.30
C LEU A 300 15.75 22.00 6.55
N PRO A 301 14.44 21.73 6.72
CA PRO A 301 13.97 21.03 7.92
C PRO A 301 14.55 19.62 8.03
N HIS A 302 14.86 18.98 6.91
CA HIS A 302 15.42 17.63 6.82
C HIS A 302 16.94 17.55 7.00
N LEU A 303 17.68 18.65 6.75
CA LEU A 303 19.13 18.70 6.96
C LEU A 303 19.50 18.52 8.43
N GLY A 304 20.66 17.94 8.69
CA GLY A 304 21.24 17.70 10.02
C GLY A 304 21.36 16.22 10.35
N THR A 305 21.69 15.95 11.61
CA THR A 305 21.81 14.59 12.15
C THR A 305 20.50 14.16 12.79
N TRP A 306 20.01 12.99 12.41
CA TRP A 306 18.80 12.37 12.95
C TRP A 306 19.19 11.06 13.63
N LYS A 307 18.75 10.85 14.87
CA LYS A 307 18.99 9.62 15.62
C LYS A 307 17.67 9.01 16.04
N GLY A 308 17.57 7.71 15.97
CA GLY A 308 16.30 7.05 16.23
C GLY A 308 16.38 5.54 16.23
N HIS A 309 15.21 4.93 16.15
CA HIS A 309 15.05 3.50 16.13
C HIS A 309 14.22 3.08 14.91
N SER A 310 14.59 1.93 14.34
CA SER A 310 13.88 1.34 13.21
C SER A 310 13.41 -0.07 13.52
N ARG A 311 12.26 -0.43 12.95
CA ARG A 311 11.71 -1.79 13.00
C ARG A 311 11.39 -2.24 11.59
N THR A 312 11.95 -3.37 11.20
CA THR A 312 11.66 -4.01 9.92
C THR A 312 10.74 -5.21 10.12
N THR A 313 9.62 -5.23 9.41
CA THR A 313 8.67 -6.35 9.40
C THR A 313 8.58 -6.95 8.01
N ARG A 314 8.37 -8.26 7.94
CA ARG A 314 8.08 -8.93 6.67
C ARG A 314 6.70 -8.50 6.17
N THR A 315 6.57 -8.33 4.87
CA THR A 315 5.29 -8.22 4.19
C THR A 315 4.36 -9.40 4.53
N GLY A 316 3.06 -9.12 4.66
CA GLY A 316 1.98 -10.07 4.93
C GLY A 316 1.31 -9.80 6.27
N VAL A 317 0.10 -10.33 6.47
CA VAL A 317 -0.72 -10.02 7.65
C VAL A 317 -0.05 -10.41 8.97
N TYR A 318 0.76 -11.48 8.93
CA TYR A 318 1.56 -11.87 10.08
C TYR A 318 2.53 -10.77 10.56
N GLY A 319 3.11 -10.03 9.62
CA GLY A 319 4.00 -8.90 9.93
C GLY A 319 5.20 -9.27 10.82
N GLY A 320 5.72 -10.49 10.72
CA GLY A 320 6.80 -10.97 11.58
C GLY A 320 7.99 -10.00 11.59
N THR A 321 8.41 -9.56 12.79
CA THR A 321 9.56 -8.66 12.93
C THR A 321 10.83 -9.40 12.50
N ILE A 322 11.52 -8.82 11.52
CA ILE A 322 12.77 -9.35 10.97
C ILE A 322 13.94 -8.85 11.81
N THR A 323 13.97 -7.54 12.08
CA THR A 323 15.04 -6.91 12.86
C THR A 323 14.59 -5.56 13.41
N GLU A 324 15.26 -5.15 14.48
CA GLU A 324 15.20 -3.82 15.08
C GLU A 324 16.62 -3.26 15.16
N ALA A 325 16.77 -1.96 14.90
CA ALA A 325 18.07 -1.32 14.83
C ALA A 325 18.04 0.11 15.32
N ASP A 326 19.11 0.50 16.01
CA ASP A 326 19.39 1.91 16.27
C ASP A 326 19.95 2.55 15.00
N THR A 327 19.49 3.76 14.72
CA THR A 327 19.73 4.43 13.43
C THR A 327 20.27 5.82 13.64
N THR A 328 21.20 6.20 12.78
CA THR A 328 21.68 7.59 12.64
C THR A 328 21.65 7.94 11.17
N ALA A 329 20.89 8.95 10.79
CA ALA A 329 20.79 9.47 9.43
C ALA A 329 21.28 10.92 9.40
N VAL A 330 22.39 11.17 8.72
CA VAL A 330 22.97 12.49 8.50
C VAL A 330 22.59 12.93 7.09
N LEU A 331 22.10 14.16 6.94
CA LEU A 331 21.81 14.77 5.65
C LEU A 331 22.39 16.18 5.64
N GLU A 332 23.38 16.45 4.81
CA GLU A 332 24.10 17.72 4.79
C GLU A 332 24.22 18.26 3.37
N MET A 333 24.27 19.59 3.24
CA MET A 333 24.63 20.26 2.00
C MET A 333 26.03 20.82 2.18
N ASN A 334 26.98 20.43 1.32
CA ASN A 334 28.34 20.93 1.39
C ASN A 334 28.45 22.35 0.78
N LYS A 335 29.64 22.96 0.90
CA LYS A 335 29.90 24.32 0.42
C LYS A 335 29.78 24.49 -1.11
N ASP A 336 29.87 23.38 -1.85
CA ASP A 336 29.78 23.34 -3.31
C ASP A 336 28.34 23.08 -3.78
N GLY A 337 27.36 23.00 -2.86
CA GLY A 337 25.95 22.72 -3.15
C GLY A 337 25.65 21.24 -3.45
N GLN A 338 26.58 20.33 -3.13
CA GLN A 338 26.37 18.89 -3.21
C GLN A 338 25.77 18.37 -1.91
N LEU A 339 24.73 17.54 -2.04
CA LEU A 339 24.07 16.89 -0.91
C LEU A 339 24.81 15.61 -0.54
N VAL A 340 25.01 15.37 0.75
CA VAL A 340 25.62 14.16 1.31
C VAL A 340 24.64 13.54 2.29
N GLN A 341 24.40 12.23 2.15
CA GLN A 341 23.56 11.45 3.04
C GLN A 341 24.33 10.25 3.56
N ASP A 342 24.39 10.12 4.89
CA ASP A 342 24.96 8.96 5.56
C ASP A 342 23.89 8.32 6.44
N ILE A 343 23.63 7.03 6.25
CA ILE A 343 22.70 6.25 7.06
C ILE A 343 23.45 5.11 7.72
N THR A 344 23.55 5.16 9.04
CA THR A 344 24.08 4.11 9.88
C THR A 344 22.92 3.36 10.54
N SER A 345 22.96 2.02 10.50
CA SER A 345 21.99 1.16 11.17
C SER A 345 22.72 0.05 11.93
N THR A 346 22.53 -0.01 13.24
CA THR A 346 23.12 -1.03 14.12
C THR A 346 22.03 -1.96 14.63
N SER A 347 22.01 -3.19 14.13
CA SER A 347 21.05 -4.23 14.51
C SER A 347 21.30 -4.67 15.96
N GLY A 348 20.28 -4.55 16.82
CA GLY A 348 20.39 -4.95 18.23
C GLY A 348 20.51 -6.46 18.43
N ALA A 349 19.98 -7.26 17.51
CA ALA A 349 19.99 -8.73 17.63
C ALA A 349 21.33 -9.34 17.20
N THR A 350 21.98 -8.76 16.20
CA THR A 350 23.21 -9.32 15.60
C THR A 350 24.46 -8.49 15.88
N ASN A 351 24.31 -7.29 16.45
CA ASN A 351 25.36 -6.28 16.61
C ASN A 351 26.06 -5.92 15.29
N ILE A 352 25.43 -6.20 14.14
CA ILE A 352 25.94 -5.81 12.83
C ILE A 352 25.60 -4.34 12.60
N THR A 353 26.60 -3.55 12.24
CA THR A 353 26.43 -2.15 11.83
C THR A 353 26.64 -2.03 10.34
N THR A 354 25.67 -1.46 9.64
CA THR A 354 25.76 -1.09 8.23
C THR A 354 25.82 0.43 8.09
N ASN A 355 26.61 0.89 7.13
CA ASN A 355 26.72 2.31 6.78
C ASN A 355 26.49 2.44 5.27
N VAL A 356 25.59 3.33 4.90
CA VAL A 356 25.29 3.67 3.50
C VAL A 356 25.61 5.15 3.31
N HIS A 357 26.52 5.43 2.40
CA HIS A 357 26.94 6.79 2.04
C HIS A 357 26.50 7.10 0.62
N TRP A 358 25.73 8.17 0.45
CA TRP A 358 25.30 8.69 -0.84
C TRP A 358 25.67 10.16 -0.98
N THR A 359 25.99 10.53 -2.21
CA THR A 359 26.22 11.92 -2.62
C THR A 359 25.25 12.22 -3.76
N GLY A 360 24.78 13.45 -3.84
CA GLY A 360 23.77 13.83 -4.82
C GLY A 360 23.78 15.32 -5.11
N THR A 361 22.95 15.72 -6.06
CA THR A 361 22.71 17.11 -6.39
C THR A 361 21.24 17.44 -6.18
N MET A 362 20.95 18.70 -5.90
CA MET A 362 19.60 19.19 -5.74
C MET A 362 19.26 20.15 -6.89
N SER A 363 18.11 19.96 -7.49
CA SER A 363 17.52 20.88 -8.45
C SER A 363 16.11 21.20 -7.97
N GLU A 364 15.91 22.45 -7.51
CA GLU A 364 14.67 22.88 -6.87
C GLU A 364 14.29 21.96 -5.70
N ASN A 365 13.16 21.24 -5.80
CA ASN A 365 12.65 20.34 -4.78
C ASN A 365 12.99 18.86 -5.06
N LEU A 366 13.85 18.56 -6.03
CA LEU A 366 14.25 17.21 -6.39
C LEU A 366 15.73 16.99 -6.06
N VAL A 367 16.00 16.06 -5.16
CA VAL A 367 17.34 15.53 -4.90
C VAL A 367 17.55 14.32 -5.82
N THR A 368 18.69 14.28 -6.51
CA THR A 368 19.12 13.11 -7.28
C THR A 368 20.48 12.63 -6.79
N PHE A 369 20.51 11.44 -6.21
CA PHE A 369 21.73 10.79 -5.73
C PHE A 369 22.46 10.08 -6.86
N ASN A 370 23.79 10.06 -6.73
CA ASN A 370 24.67 9.21 -7.51
C ASN A 370 24.28 7.74 -7.28
N GLY A 371 23.87 7.06 -8.35
CA GLY A 371 23.29 5.71 -8.28
C GLY A 371 21.80 5.66 -8.65
N GLY A 372 21.15 6.82 -8.84
CA GLY A 372 19.81 6.89 -9.40
C GLY A 372 18.69 6.84 -8.35
N PHE A 373 18.96 7.03 -7.06
CA PHE A 373 17.90 7.26 -6.08
C PHE A 373 17.51 8.74 -6.04
N GLN A 374 16.24 9.05 -5.86
CA GLN A 374 15.70 10.40 -5.89
C GLN A 374 14.84 10.68 -4.66
N LEU A 375 14.82 11.94 -4.20
CA LEU A 375 13.88 12.43 -3.20
C LEU A 375 13.14 13.65 -3.74
N THR A 376 11.82 13.57 -3.79
CA THR A 376 10.96 14.74 -4.04
C THR A 376 10.53 15.35 -2.72
N LEU A 377 10.82 16.63 -2.54
CA LEU A 377 10.48 17.42 -1.35
C LEU A 377 9.11 18.06 -1.53
N LEU A 378 8.20 17.79 -0.61
CA LEU A 378 6.81 18.23 -0.64
C LEU A 378 6.52 19.21 0.51
N PRO A 379 5.45 20.01 0.41
CA PRO A 379 4.98 20.84 1.52
C PRO A 379 4.65 20.00 2.77
N GLY A 380 4.68 20.65 3.94
CA GLY A 380 4.31 20.00 5.21
C GLY A 380 5.40 19.12 5.83
N GLY A 381 6.67 19.36 5.46
CA GLY A 381 7.79 18.57 6.00
C GLY A 381 7.80 17.14 5.49
N ILE A 382 7.32 16.92 4.26
CA ILE A 382 7.23 15.60 3.63
C ILE A 382 8.33 15.47 2.57
N TYR A 383 8.92 14.29 2.48
CA TYR A 383 9.60 13.89 1.25
C TYR A 383 9.22 12.47 0.86
N MET A 384 9.34 12.19 -0.44
CA MET A 384 9.04 10.91 -1.07
C MET A 384 10.27 10.44 -1.82
N GLY A 385 10.79 9.27 -1.47
CA GLY A 385 12.02 8.70 -2.02
C GLY A 385 11.78 7.48 -2.89
N TYR A 386 12.48 7.38 -4.02
CA TYR A 386 12.26 6.33 -5.00
C TYR A 386 13.45 6.22 -5.98
N PRO A 387 13.67 5.06 -6.64
CA PRO A 387 14.62 4.97 -7.74
C PRO A 387 14.10 5.75 -8.96
N SER A 388 15.01 6.38 -9.70
CA SER A 388 14.70 7.12 -10.93
C SER A 388 14.18 6.20 -12.04
N ASP A 389 14.58 4.93 -12.01
CA ASP A 389 14.19 3.91 -12.99
C ASP A 389 14.12 2.52 -12.32
N VAL A 390 12.90 2.08 -11.99
CA VAL A 390 12.65 0.76 -11.41
C VAL A 390 12.99 -0.36 -12.41
N ALA A 391 12.74 -0.16 -13.71
CA ALA A 391 13.01 -1.19 -14.71
C ALA A 391 14.50 -1.49 -14.81
N LYS A 392 15.36 -0.48 -14.63
CA LYS A 392 16.81 -0.67 -14.50
C LYS A 392 17.16 -1.54 -13.29
N ASN A 393 16.55 -1.31 -12.13
CA ASN A 393 16.80 -2.15 -10.95
C ASN A 393 16.44 -3.62 -11.20
N VAL A 394 15.28 -3.87 -11.83
CA VAL A 394 14.83 -5.22 -12.20
C VAL A 394 15.77 -5.85 -13.23
N GLN A 395 16.16 -5.11 -14.27
CA GLN A 395 17.09 -5.58 -15.30
C GLN A 395 18.46 -5.95 -14.71
N GLU A 396 18.95 -5.18 -13.76
CA GLU A 396 20.23 -5.41 -13.07
C GLU A 396 20.10 -6.41 -11.91
N SER A 397 18.91 -6.99 -11.68
CA SER A 397 18.63 -7.90 -10.58
C SER A 397 19.02 -7.33 -9.21
N THR A 398 18.66 -6.07 -8.97
CA THR A 398 18.92 -5.36 -7.73
C THR A 398 17.62 -5.06 -6.98
N SER A 399 17.65 -5.21 -5.66
CA SER A 399 16.58 -4.72 -4.80
C SER A 399 16.51 -3.20 -4.83
N PHE A 400 15.31 -2.67 -4.61
CA PHE A 400 15.07 -1.23 -4.49
C PHE A 400 14.06 -0.96 -3.39
N HIS A 401 13.83 0.32 -3.08
CA HIS A 401 12.84 0.70 -2.08
C HIS A 401 12.13 1.99 -2.45
N LEU A 402 10.96 2.18 -1.87
CA LEU A 402 10.23 3.44 -1.84
C LEU A 402 10.21 3.96 -0.41
N GLU A 403 10.27 5.26 -0.23
CA GLU A 403 10.38 5.90 1.07
C GLU A 403 9.35 7.03 1.20
N PHE A 404 8.69 7.08 2.34
CA PHE A 404 7.86 8.21 2.74
C PHE A 404 8.35 8.74 4.07
N CYS A 405 8.67 10.03 4.15
CA CYS A 405 9.02 10.71 5.38
C CYS A 405 8.01 11.80 5.69
N TRP A 406 7.69 11.95 6.98
CA TRP A 406 6.91 13.06 7.50
C TRP A 406 7.55 13.63 8.76
N LEU A 407 7.99 14.88 8.66
CA LEU A 407 8.42 15.72 9.77
C LEU A 407 7.16 16.31 10.44
N GLU A 408 6.65 15.62 11.44
CA GLU A 408 5.42 16.02 12.14
C GLU A 408 5.62 17.30 12.95
N SER A 409 6.75 17.44 13.62
CA SER A 409 7.11 18.61 14.42
C SER A 409 8.61 18.92 14.30
N PRO A 410 9.03 20.18 14.57
CA PRO A 410 10.44 20.54 14.49
C PRO A 410 11.31 19.60 15.30
N GLY A 411 12.22 18.91 14.63
CA GLY A 411 13.15 17.98 15.26
C GLY A 411 12.60 16.58 15.54
N LYS A 412 11.39 16.22 15.09
CA LYS A 412 10.86 14.86 15.21
C LYS A 412 10.20 14.41 13.91
N ARG A 413 10.68 13.30 13.35
CA ARG A 413 10.15 12.76 12.08
C ARG A 413 9.89 11.26 12.17
N GLN A 414 8.96 10.83 11.33
CA GLN A 414 8.69 9.43 11.05
C GLN A 414 9.06 9.13 9.61
N ARG A 415 9.60 7.92 9.35
CA ARG A 415 9.84 7.43 7.98
C ARG A 415 9.24 6.04 7.83
N LEU A 416 8.74 5.75 6.65
CA LEU A 416 8.28 4.42 6.28
C LEU A 416 8.92 4.04 4.94
N ILE A 417 9.74 2.99 4.98
CA ILE A 417 10.40 2.44 3.81
C ILE A 417 9.69 1.15 3.40
N ARG A 418 9.42 1.02 2.12
CA ARG A 418 8.87 -0.16 1.48
C ARG A 418 9.92 -0.81 0.59
N THR A 419 10.35 -2.02 0.93
CA THR A 419 11.46 -2.70 0.25
C THR A 419 10.94 -3.72 -0.76
N TYR A 420 11.52 -3.72 -1.94
CA TYR A 420 11.19 -4.60 -3.05
C TYR A 420 12.37 -5.52 -3.38
N ASP A 421 12.07 -6.75 -3.76
CA ASP A 421 13.06 -7.65 -4.33
C ASP A 421 13.37 -7.33 -5.80
N VAL A 422 14.20 -8.17 -6.41
CA VAL A 422 14.68 -8.03 -7.79
C VAL A 422 13.57 -8.21 -8.84
N GLU A 423 12.41 -8.74 -8.45
CA GLU A 423 11.25 -8.95 -9.33
C GLU A 423 10.17 -7.86 -9.13
N GLY A 424 10.42 -6.90 -8.23
CA GLY A 424 9.45 -5.85 -7.91
C GLY A 424 8.33 -6.31 -6.98
N LEU A 425 8.53 -7.40 -6.22
CA LEU A 425 7.63 -7.80 -5.15
C LEU A 425 8.05 -7.16 -3.83
N ALA A 426 7.09 -6.61 -3.09
CA ALA A 426 7.37 -6.01 -1.81
C ALA A 426 7.64 -7.09 -0.74
N VAL A 427 8.83 -7.12 -0.17
CA VAL A 427 9.28 -8.17 0.76
C VAL A 427 9.23 -7.76 2.23
N SER A 428 9.38 -6.46 2.50
CA SER A 428 9.35 -5.93 3.86
C SER A 428 8.93 -4.47 3.90
N SER A 429 8.66 -3.99 5.11
CA SER A 429 8.56 -2.56 5.39
C SER A 429 9.39 -2.24 6.62
N THR A 430 9.93 -1.02 6.67
CA THR A 430 10.73 -0.54 7.80
C THR A 430 10.19 0.79 8.26
N TYR A 431 9.69 0.82 9.50
CA TYR A 431 9.28 2.05 10.17
C TYR A 431 10.46 2.65 10.93
N PHE A 432 10.59 3.97 10.90
CA PHE A 432 11.57 4.74 11.65
C PHE A 432 10.86 5.81 12.48
N ILE A 433 11.35 6.01 13.70
CA ILE A 433 11.05 7.18 14.52
C ILE A 433 12.37 7.83 14.92
N GLU A 434 12.57 9.08 14.52
CA GLU A 434 13.84 9.78 14.64
C GLU A 434 13.65 11.17 15.25
N SER A 435 14.63 11.58 16.05
CA SER A 435 14.76 12.92 16.60
C SER A 435 16.03 13.58 16.10
N LYS A 436 15.97 14.88 15.86
CA LYS A 436 17.11 15.68 15.42
C LYS A 436 18.07 15.84 16.59
N GLY A 437 19.33 15.50 16.35
CA GLY A 437 20.42 15.50 17.33
C GLY A 437 21.10 16.84 17.51
#